data_AF-A0A328RSQ2-F1
#
_entry.id   AF-A0A328RSQ2-F1
#
_cell.length_a   1.000
_cell.length_b   1.000
_cell.length_c   1.000
_cell.angle_alpha   90.00
_cell.angle_beta   90.00
_cell.angle_gamma   90.00
#
_symmetry.space_group_name_H-M   'P 1'
#
loop_
_entity.id
_entity.type
_entity.pdbx_description
1 polymer ?
#
loop_
_entity_poly.entity_id
_entity_poly.type
_entity_poly.pdbx_seq_one_letter_code
_entity_poly.pdbx_strand_id
1 'polypeptide(L)'
;MNIDAATSILNNAIQVILFASMPSVGLGLIVGLMVAVFQAVTQIQEQTLTFVPKMVVVLLVIGATFPWMFRIIMELTINLWNNIPLYSQ
;
A
#
# COMPACT_ATOMS: atom_id res chain seq x y z
N MET A 1 4.92 -4.79 -30.23
CA MET A 1 4.65 -5.50 -28.95
C MET A 1 5.19 -6.93 -28.99
N ASN A 2 6.42 -7.13 -28.50
CA ASN A 2 7.03 -8.45 -28.30
C ASN A 2 6.65 -9.00 -26.91
N ILE A 3 6.62 -10.33 -26.74
CA ILE A 3 6.24 -10.96 -25.45
C ILE A 3 7.19 -10.52 -24.32
N ASP A 4 8.46 -10.27 -24.63
CA ASP A 4 9.48 -9.78 -23.68
C ASP A 4 9.21 -8.36 -23.14
N ALA A 5 8.56 -7.51 -23.95
CA ALA A 5 8.16 -6.18 -23.52
C ALA A 5 6.99 -6.27 -22.52
N ALA A 6 6.03 -7.15 -22.78
CA ALA A 6 4.91 -7.38 -21.86
C ALA A 6 5.39 -7.93 -20.50
N THR A 7 6.30 -8.91 -20.51
CA THR A 7 6.83 -9.50 -19.26
C THR A 7 7.71 -8.55 -18.46
N SER A 8 8.49 -7.68 -19.12
CA SER A 8 9.29 -6.65 -18.43
C SER A 8 8.43 -5.56 -17.79
N ILE A 9 7.38 -5.11 -18.49
CA ILE A 9 6.39 -4.18 -17.93
C ILE A 9 5.70 -4.81 -16.71
N LEU A 10 5.29 -6.07 -16.81
CA LEU A 10 4.65 -6.79 -15.70
C LEU A 10 5.57 -6.86 -14.47
N ASN A 11 6.84 -7.22 -14.67
CA ASN A 11 7.83 -7.27 -13.58
C ASN A 11 8.01 -5.92 -12.90
N ASN A 12 8.13 -4.85 -13.68
CA ASN A 12 8.24 -3.49 -13.14
C ASN A 12 6.99 -3.09 -12.35
N ALA A 13 5.79 -3.36 -12.89
CA ALA A 13 4.55 -3.09 -12.20
C ALA A 13 4.45 -3.83 -10.86
N ILE A 14 4.83 -5.11 -10.81
CA ILE A 14 4.85 -5.91 -9.58
C ILE A 14 5.85 -5.33 -8.57
N GLN A 15 7.06 -4.96 -8.99
CA GLN A 15 8.05 -4.32 -8.12
C GLN A 15 7.53 -3.01 -7.54
N VAL A 16 6.92 -2.16 -8.37
CA VAL A 16 6.33 -0.89 -7.95
C VAL A 16 5.22 -1.13 -6.92
N ILE A 17 4.36 -2.14 -7.11
CA ILE A 17 3.30 -2.48 -6.13
C ILE A 17 3.90 -2.99 -4.82
N LEU A 18 4.95 -3.82 -4.88
CA LEU A 18 5.63 -4.34 -3.69
C LEU A 18 6.29 -3.21 -2.90
N PHE A 19 6.99 -2.29 -3.58
CA PHE A 19 7.51 -1.11 -2.93
C PHE A 19 6.36 -0.27 -2.38
N ALA A 20 5.39 0.14 -3.19
CA ALA A 20 4.25 0.96 -2.77
C ALA A 20 3.45 0.39 -1.57
N SER A 21 3.45 -0.92 -1.36
CA SER A 21 2.77 -1.56 -0.23
C SER A 21 3.65 -1.75 1.01
N MET A 22 4.98 -1.72 0.92
CA MET A 22 5.87 -2.00 2.05
C MET A 22 5.62 -1.13 3.30
N PRO A 23 5.55 0.21 3.22
CA PRO A 23 5.36 1.07 4.38
C PRO A 23 3.94 1.05 4.90
N SER A 24 2.94 0.93 4.03
CA SER A 24 1.53 0.88 4.44
C SER A 24 1.23 -0.44 5.17
N VAL A 25 1.75 -1.55 4.67
CA VAL A 25 1.66 -2.86 5.34
C VAL A 25 2.49 -2.87 6.62
N GLY A 26 3.72 -2.35 6.60
CA GLY A 26 4.58 -2.29 7.79
C GLY A 26 3.99 -1.45 8.91
N LEU A 27 3.53 -0.23 8.62
CA LEU A 27 2.85 0.61 9.60
C LEU A 27 1.52 -0.01 10.06
N GLY A 28 0.74 -0.56 9.14
CA GLY A 28 -0.51 -1.25 9.44
C GLY A 28 -0.31 -2.44 10.38
N LEU A 29 0.77 -3.21 10.23
CA LEU A 29 1.13 -4.31 11.11
C LEU A 29 1.49 -3.84 12.52
N ILE A 30 2.40 -2.88 12.64
CA ILE A 30 2.85 -2.35 13.94
C ILE A 30 1.64 -1.82 14.72
N VAL A 31 0.82 -1.04 14.04
CA VAL A 31 -0.34 -0.40 14.61
C VAL A 31 -1.45 -1.41 14.94
N GLY A 32 -1.73 -2.35 14.03
CA GLY A 32 -2.68 -3.43 14.27
C GLY A 32 -2.29 -4.31 15.45
N LEU A 33 -0.99 -4.57 15.61
CA LEU A 33 -0.45 -5.34 16.72
C LEU A 33 -0.58 -4.57 18.04
N MET A 34 -0.26 -3.28 18.08
CA MET A 34 -0.48 -2.44 19.27
C MET A 34 -1.95 -2.45 19.71
N VAL A 35 -2.89 -2.28 18.76
CA VAL A 35 -4.32 -2.32 19.06
C VAL A 35 -4.74 -3.70 19.55
N ALA A 36 -4.27 -4.78 18.94
CA ALA A 36 -4.58 -6.15 19.36
C ALA A 36 -4.08 -6.45 20.79
N VAL A 37 -2.89 -5.98 21.15
CA VAL A 37 -2.35 -6.11 22.52
C VAL A 37 -3.18 -5.32 23.52
N PHE A 38 -3.56 -4.08 23.19
CA PHE A 38 -4.44 -3.27 24.06
C PHE A 38 -5.82 -3.92 24.29
N GLN A 39 -6.38 -4.53 23.24
CA GLN A 39 -7.63 -5.29 23.34
C GLN A 39 -7.47 -6.53 24.23
N ALA A 40 -6.35 -7.25 24.11
CA ALA A 40 -6.07 -8.44 24.90
C ALA A 40 -5.83 -8.13 26.39
N VAL A 41 -5.07 -7.06 26.71
CA VAL A 41 -4.67 -6.72 28.08
C VAL A 41 -5.84 -6.16 28.90
N THR A 42 -6.74 -5.39 28.29
CA THR A 42 -7.86 -4.78 29.00
C THR A 42 -9.08 -5.69 29.14
N GLN A 43 -9.09 -6.86 28.49
CA GLN A 43 -10.20 -7.82 28.46
C GLN A 43 -11.54 -7.21 27.97
N ILE A 44 -11.52 -6.01 27.36
CA ILE A 44 -12.73 -5.36 26.84
C ILE A 44 -13.08 -5.98 25.48
N GLN A 45 -14.07 -6.88 25.48
CA GLN A 45 -14.64 -7.52 24.28
C GLN A 45 -15.91 -6.81 23.78
N GLU A 46 -16.17 -5.58 24.25
CA GLU A 46 -17.23 -4.71 23.73
C GLU A 46 -16.92 -4.32 22.28
N GLN A 47 -17.65 -4.93 21.35
CA GLN A 47 -17.36 -4.88 19.92
C GLN A 47 -17.44 -3.45 19.34
N THR A 48 -18.25 -2.57 19.93
CA THR A 48 -18.40 -1.16 19.52
C THR A 48 -17.24 -0.28 19.98
N LEU A 49 -16.77 -0.46 21.22
CA LEU A 49 -15.70 0.35 21.81
C LEU A 49 -14.33 0.03 21.22
N THR A 50 -14.14 -1.20 20.74
CA THR A 50 -12.93 -1.62 20.01
C THR A 50 -12.93 -1.23 18.53
N PHE A 51 -14.09 -0.95 17.93
CA PHE A 51 -14.22 -0.60 16.52
C PHE A 51 -13.76 0.82 16.22
N VAL A 52 -14.15 1.80 17.06
CA VAL A 52 -13.88 3.23 16.82
C VAL A 52 -12.38 3.55 16.85
N PRO A 53 -11.62 3.18 17.90
CA PRO A 53 -10.18 3.47 17.94
C PRO A 53 -9.44 2.82 16.77
N LYS A 54 -9.80 1.57 16.43
CA LYS A 54 -9.20 0.83 15.32
C LYS A 54 -9.42 1.54 13.98
N MET A 55 -10.63 2.07 13.73
CA MET A 55 -10.94 2.79 12.49
C MET A 55 -10.17 4.10 12.36
N VAL A 56 -10.14 4.92 13.42
CA VAL A 56 -9.36 6.18 13.43
C VAL A 56 -7.90 5.90 13.12
N VAL A 57 -7.36 4.87 13.75
CA VAL A 57 -5.97 4.46 13.61
C VAL A 57 -5.66 3.99 12.17
N VAL A 58 -6.51 3.17 11.55
CA VAL A 58 -6.36 2.77 10.14
C VAL A 58 -6.43 3.98 9.21
N LEU A 59 -7.35 4.92 9.47
CA LEU A 59 -7.53 6.12 8.67
C LEU A 59 -6.30 7.05 8.74
N LEU A 60 -5.68 7.17 9.93
CA LEU A 60 -4.42 7.89 10.09
C LEU A 60 -3.26 7.20 9.38
N VAL A 61 -3.14 5.87 9.46
CA VAL A 61 -2.08 5.12 8.76
C VAL A 61 -2.20 5.29 7.26
N ILE A 62 -3.40 5.11 6.70
CA ILE A 62 -3.67 5.31 5.27
C ILE A 62 -3.39 6.77 4.89
N GLY A 63 -3.87 7.74 5.66
CA GLY A 63 -3.63 9.16 5.39
C GLY A 63 -2.14 9.52 5.38
N ALA A 64 -1.35 8.94 6.30
CA ALA A 64 0.10 9.15 6.35
C ALA A 64 0.85 8.48 5.19
N THR A 65 0.41 7.30 4.75
CA THR A 65 1.06 6.57 3.65
C THR A 65 0.55 6.96 2.25
N PHE A 66 -0.57 7.67 2.17
CA PHE A 66 -1.19 8.09 0.92
C PHE A 66 -0.28 8.90 -0.01
N PRO A 67 0.43 9.96 0.43
CA PRO A 67 1.28 10.76 -0.47
C PRO A 67 2.41 9.93 -1.09
N TRP A 68 2.95 8.98 -0.33
CA TRP A 68 4.05 8.14 -0.77
C TRP A 68 3.60 7.08 -1.78
N MET A 69 2.49 6.39 -1.49
CA MET A 69 1.87 5.45 -2.43
C MET A 69 1.53 6.15 -3.76
N PHE A 70 0.95 7.35 -3.67
CA PHE A 70 0.55 8.13 -4.84
C PHE A 70 1.76 8.51 -5.72
N ARG A 71 2.88 8.91 -5.10
CA ARG A 71 4.13 9.22 -5.81
C ARG A 71 4.63 8.03 -6.63
N ILE A 72 4.63 6.83 -6.05
CA ILE A 72 5.14 5.62 -6.71
C ILE A 72 4.27 5.21 -7.90
N ILE A 73 2.94 5.28 -7.75
CA ILE A 73 2.01 5.00 -8.85
C ILE A 73 2.16 6.01 -9.99
N MET A 74 2.35 7.28 -9.64
CA MET A 74 2.56 8.34 -10.63
C MET A 74 3.87 8.16 -11.38
N GLU A 75 4.94 7.74 -10.71
CA GLU A 75 6.22 7.41 -11.32
C GLU A 75 6.12 6.25 -12.31
N LEU A 76 5.39 5.18 -11.96
CA LEU A 76 5.08 4.10 -12.91
C LEU A 76 4.31 4.63 -14.12
N THR A 77 3.30 5.46 -13.89
CA THR A 77 2.46 6.02 -14.97
C THR A 77 3.27 6.88 -15.94
N ILE A 78 4.14 7.75 -15.41
CA ILE A 78 5.02 8.61 -16.22
C ILE A 78 6.02 7.75 -17.00
N ASN A 79 6.61 6.74 -16.37
CA ASN A 79 7.53 5.82 -17.03
C ASN A 79 6.84 5.06 -18.17
N LEU A 80 5.63 4.54 -17.94
CA LEU A 80 4.87 3.90 -19.01
C LEU A 80 4.55 4.87 -20.13
N TRP A 81 4.04 6.06 -19.81
CA TRP A 81 3.67 7.09 -20.78
C TRP A 81 4.82 7.50 -21.69
N ASN A 82 6.01 7.74 -21.12
CA ASN A 82 7.19 8.12 -21.87
C ASN A 82 7.73 6.98 -22.77
N ASN A 83 7.48 5.73 -22.39
CA ASN A 83 7.94 4.55 -23.14
C ASN A 83 6.89 3.99 -24.10
N ILE A 84 5.66 4.54 -24.15
CA ILE A 84 4.63 4.16 -25.14
C ILE A 84 5.16 4.13 -26.59
N PRO A 85 5.93 5.14 -27.07
CA PRO A 85 6.43 5.13 -28.45
C PRO A 85 7.38 3.96 -28.72
N LEU A 86 8.19 3.59 -27.72
CA LEU A 86 9.15 2.48 -27.79
C LEU A 86 8.44 1.12 -27.92
N TYR A 87 7.27 0.97 -27.31
CA TYR A 87 6.46 -0.26 -27.36
C TYR A 87 5.57 -0.37 -28.62
N SER A 88 5.39 0.74 -29.34
CA SER A 88 4.59 0.84 -30.55
C SER A 88 5.33 0.40 -31.83
N GLN A 89 6.65 0.24 -31.76
CA GLN A 89 7.47 -0.39 -32.80
C GLN A 89 7.62 -1.90 -32.55
#